data_AF-A0A958FH14-F1
#
_entry.id   AF-A0A958FH14-F1
#
_cell.length_a   1.000
_cell.length_b   1.000
_cell.length_c   1.000
_cell.angle_alpha   90.00
_cell.angle_beta   90.00
_cell.angle_gamma   90.00
#
_symmetry.space_group_name_H-M   'P 1'
#
loop_
_entity.id
_entity.type
_entity.pdbx_description
1 polymer ?
#
loop_
_entity_poly.entity_id
_entity_poly.type
_entity_poly.pdbx_seq_one_letter_code
_entity_poly.pdbx_strand_id
1 'polypeptide(L)'
;MRHPRLCAFLAWLYGNEATTGRILQQNQIIFPAIFWPAPENAPLDPDAVLGTFQSAPATSLPEVFELPGQTYLRNLQKISPGLWNGRTYCMKAFDLTEGRPTLTCSSGHFFDALVSCDLLEFELLSAFGEVMPEEEAFPEFCERLTLRGTLHALGNPLHHACGRSAAIGISTLIIFPAEGVYHVLLRSCGSRLAYLDKFFHTVPSLMMQPMLADERMEYSVRHNVYREYLEEVFGAVEGEMPYTPAQYHDIYADPAIQYLQNREAAGSARLLLSGVAMDLLKLRPEICTLLLIDDPDWWPTHRQRLRPVTMVDSRCGSAGDLLKRSPATPLYAIKLSPELELPAGLLCPERFTPPGAAALCLGLNQVRKLLLYI
;
A
#
# COMPACT_ATOMS: atom_id res chain seq x y z
N MET A 1 -0.34 -4.39 18.02
CA MET A 1 1.10 -4.78 17.97
C MET A 1 1.17 -6.05 17.15
N ARG A 2 2.01 -6.13 16.10
CA ARG A 2 2.09 -7.32 15.25
C ARG A 2 3.05 -8.32 15.87
N HIS A 3 2.49 -9.28 16.58
CA HIS A 3 3.25 -10.31 17.26
C HIS A 3 3.78 -11.34 16.24
N PRO A 4 5.00 -11.89 16.38
CA PRO A 4 5.51 -12.92 15.48
C PRO A 4 4.56 -14.10 15.27
N ARG A 5 3.83 -14.52 16.32
CA ARG A 5 2.80 -15.58 16.23
C ARG A 5 1.61 -15.22 15.32
N LEU A 6 1.20 -13.95 15.27
CA LEU A 6 0.17 -13.49 14.34
C LEU A 6 0.65 -13.65 12.89
N CYS A 7 1.91 -13.27 12.63
CA CYS A 7 2.51 -13.47 11.31
C CYS A 7 2.64 -14.96 10.96
N ALA A 8 3.04 -15.81 11.92
CA ALA A 8 3.11 -17.26 11.73
C ALA A 8 1.73 -17.87 11.41
N PHE A 9 0.68 -17.47 12.14
CA PHE A 9 -0.70 -17.89 11.84
C PHE A 9 -1.14 -17.51 10.44
N LEU A 10 -0.89 -16.28 10.00
CA LEU A 10 -1.25 -15.84 8.65
C LEU A 10 -0.42 -16.55 7.58
N ALA A 11 0.86 -16.82 7.85
CA ALA A 11 1.69 -17.62 6.97
C ALA A 11 1.23 -19.07 6.89
N TRP A 12 0.74 -19.67 7.98
CA TRP A 12 0.12 -20.99 7.96
C TRP A 12 -1.20 -20.98 7.17
N LEU A 13 -2.06 -20.00 7.41
CA LEU A 13 -3.38 -19.91 6.78
C LEU A 13 -3.30 -19.66 5.27
N TYR A 14 -2.33 -18.87 4.81
CA TYR A 14 -2.21 -18.44 3.41
C TYR A 14 -0.96 -18.99 2.70
N GLY A 15 -0.05 -19.65 3.39
CA GLY A 15 1.24 -20.07 2.83
C GLY A 15 1.14 -21.21 1.82
N ASN A 16 0.08 -22.02 1.86
CA ASN A 16 -0.16 -23.07 0.86
C ASN A 16 -0.58 -22.52 -0.51
N GLU A 17 -0.93 -21.25 -0.61
CA GLU A 17 -1.16 -20.53 -1.87
C GLU A 17 0.16 -20.19 -2.61
N ALA A 18 1.28 -20.75 -2.13
CA ALA A 18 2.63 -20.60 -2.66
C ALA A 18 2.81 -20.97 -4.13
N THR A 19 1.86 -21.69 -4.74
CA THR A 19 1.89 -21.96 -6.18
C THR A 19 1.80 -20.69 -7.02
N THR A 20 1.33 -19.57 -6.45
CA THR A 20 1.30 -18.30 -7.18
C THR A 20 1.84 -17.11 -6.37
N GLY A 21 1.59 -17.02 -5.05
CA GLY A 21 2.02 -15.91 -4.19
C GLY A 21 3.15 -16.26 -3.24
N ARG A 22 3.78 -15.26 -2.63
CA ARG A 22 4.83 -15.48 -1.61
C ARG A 22 4.53 -14.69 -0.35
N ILE A 23 4.52 -15.37 0.80
CA ILE A 23 4.50 -14.67 2.10
C ILE A 23 5.74 -13.77 2.15
N LEU A 24 5.53 -12.51 2.54
CA LEU A 24 6.62 -11.56 2.67
C LEU A 24 7.50 -11.95 3.85
N GLN A 25 8.71 -12.40 3.53
CA GLN A 25 9.74 -12.76 4.50
C GLN A 25 11.05 -12.05 4.16
N GLN A 26 11.65 -11.40 5.16
CA GLN A 26 12.95 -10.73 5.05
C GLN A 26 13.80 -11.09 6.26
N ASN A 27 15.00 -11.62 6.06
CA ASN A 27 15.90 -12.03 7.15
C ASN A 27 15.21 -12.91 8.21
N GLN A 28 14.45 -13.92 7.76
CA GLN A 28 13.63 -14.81 8.61
C GLN A 28 12.46 -14.14 9.35
N ILE A 29 12.22 -12.85 9.13
CA ILE A 29 11.09 -12.12 9.71
C ILE A 29 9.92 -12.16 8.74
N ILE A 30 8.77 -12.63 9.22
CA ILE A 30 7.53 -12.74 8.45
C ILE A 30 6.69 -11.47 8.64
N PHE A 31 6.21 -10.91 7.54
CA PHE A 31 5.24 -9.82 7.51
C PHE A 31 3.86 -10.38 7.19
N PRO A 32 2.77 -9.75 7.68
CA PRO A 32 1.40 -10.20 7.39
C PRO A 32 0.97 -9.69 6.00
N ALA A 33 1.75 -10.02 4.98
CA ALA A 33 1.50 -9.71 3.59
C ALA A 33 1.88 -10.92 2.73
N ILE A 34 1.08 -11.19 1.70
CA ILE A 34 1.46 -12.06 0.59
C ILE A 34 1.62 -11.17 -0.65
N PHE A 35 2.55 -11.49 -1.53
CA PHE A 35 2.82 -10.68 -2.70
C PHE A 35 3.09 -11.49 -3.97
N TRP A 36 2.88 -10.81 -5.10
CA TRP A 36 3.10 -11.27 -6.46
C TRP A 36 3.95 -10.24 -7.19
N PRO A 37 5.25 -10.50 -7.41
CA PRO A 37 6.14 -9.55 -8.08
C PRO A 37 5.71 -9.36 -9.54
N ALA A 38 6.03 -8.20 -10.10
CA ALA A 38 5.97 -8.03 -11.55
C ALA A 38 6.93 -9.03 -12.26
N PRO A 39 6.60 -9.50 -13.49
CA PRO A 39 7.46 -10.39 -14.24
C PRO A 39 8.87 -9.83 -14.44
N GLU A 40 9.88 -10.72 -14.39
CA GLU A 40 11.27 -10.30 -14.43
C GLU A 40 11.73 -9.80 -15.81
N ASN A 41 11.03 -10.22 -16.86
CA ASN A 41 11.50 -10.08 -18.24
C ASN A 41 11.28 -8.69 -18.86
N ALA A 42 10.50 -7.81 -18.22
CA ALA A 42 10.30 -6.45 -18.70
C ALA A 42 9.78 -5.54 -17.58
N PRO A 43 10.26 -4.28 -17.49
CA PRO A 43 9.57 -3.24 -16.73
C PRO A 43 8.15 -3.11 -17.24
N LEU A 44 7.16 -3.17 -16.34
CA LEU A 44 5.77 -3.01 -16.70
C LEU A 44 5.28 -1.60 -16.37
N ASP A 45 4.43 -1.08 -17.24
CA ASP A 45 3.62 0.10 -16.96
C ASP A 45 2.79 -0.14 -15.68
N PRO A 46 2.72 0.80 -14.72
CA PRO A 46 1.90 0.69 -13.53
C PRO A 46 0.42 0.38 -13.83
N ASP A 47 -0.12 0.85 -14.96
CA ASP A 47 -1.51 0.61 -15.35
C ASP A 47 -1.73 -0.80 -15.92
N ALA A 48 -0.66 -1.55 -16.25
CA ALA A 48 -0.77 -2.91 -16.80
C ALA A 48 -1.37 -3.93 -15.82
N VAL A 49 -1.43 -3.61 -14.53
CA VAL A 49 -2.10 -4.43 -13.50
C VAL A 49 -3.62 -4.28 -13.55
N LEU A 50 -4.14 -3.20 -14.15
CA LEU A 50 -5.57 -2.94 -14.20
C LEU A 50 -6.21 -3.75 -15.32
N GLY A 51 -7.16 -4.61 -14.94
CA GLY A 51 -7.99 -5.37 -15.86
C GLY A 51 -9.25 -4.59 -16.24
N THR A 52 -10.35 -5.32 -16.38
CA THR A 52 -11.65 -4.69 -16.72
C THR A 52 -12.24 -3.94 -15.53
N PHE A 53 -12.88 -2.79 -15.81
CA PHE A 53 -13.60 -1.99 -14.81
C PHE A 53 -15.11 -1.99 -15.04
N GLN A 54 -15.85 -2.28 -13.98
CA GLN A 54 -17.32 -2.29 -13.94
C GLN A 54 -17.84 -1.18 -13.03
N SER A 55 -18.60 -0.23 -13.58
CA SER A 55 -19.14 0.89 -12.79
C SER A 55 -20.22 0.46 -11.78
N ALA A 56 -20.81 -0.72 -11.96
CA ALA A 56 -21.71 -1.30 -10.97
C ALA A 56 -20.91 -1.70 -9.72
N PRO A 57 -21.43 -1.46 -8.51
CA PRO A 57 -20.75 -1.83 -7.28
C PRO A 57 -20.55 -3.34 -7.16
N ALA A 58 -19.58 -3.75 -6.34
CA ALA A 58 -19.37 -5.14 -5.99
C ALA A 58 -20.64 -5.77 -5.37
N THR A 59 -20.69 -7.10 -5.39
CA THR A 59 -21.77 -7.92 -4.78
C THR A 59 -22.07 -7.54 -3.33
N SER A 60 -23.28 -7.83 -2.87
CA SER A 60 -23.71 -7.59 -1.48
C SER A 60 -22.84 -8.35 -0.47
N LEU A 61 -22.47 -7.68 0.61
CA LEU A 61 -21.77 -8.25 1.75
C LEU A 61 -22.65 -9.30 2.47
N PRO A 62 -22.08 -10.38 3.02
CA PRO A 62 -22.87 -11.37 3.77
C PRO A 62 -23.52 -10.78 5.02
N GLU A 63 -24.72 -11.27 5.37
CA GLU A 63 -25.54 -10.76 6.49
C GLU A 63 -24.78 -10.74 7.84
N VAL A 64 -23.85 -11.69 8.05
CA VAL A 64 -23.03 -11.78 9.27
C VAL A 64 -22.19 -10.52 9.53
N PHE A 65 -21.93 -9.70 8.51
CA PHE A 65 -21.20 -8.45 8.64
C PHE A 65 -22.07 -7.25 9.03
N GLU A 66 -23.39 -7.32 8.87
CA GLU A 66 -24.26 -6.14 8.96
C GLU A 66 -24.21 -5.46 10.33
N LEU A 67 -24.57 -6.20 11.39
CA LEU A 67 -24.60 -5.66 12.74
C LEU A 67 -23.20 -5.29 13.28
N PRO A 68 -22.17 -6.16 13.14
CA PRO A 68 -20.79 -5.80 13.52
C PRO A 68 -20.28 -4.58 12.75
N GLY A 69 -20.51 -4.52 11.43
CA GLY A 69 -20.11 -3.43 10.55
C GLY A 69 -20.74 -2.10 10.92
N GLN A 70 -22.05 -2.07 11.15
CA GLN A 70 -22.76 -0.87 11.63
C GLN A 70 -22.23 -0.40 12.98
N THR A 71 -21.87 -1.31 13.88
CA THR A 71 -21.32 -0.98 15.20
C THR A 71 -19.91 -0.41 15.07
N TYR A 72 -19.07 -1.05 14.25
CA TYR A 72 -17.71 -0.61 13.96
C TYR A 72 -17.67 0.79 13.35
N LEU A 73 -18.46 1.03 12.29
CA LEU A 73 -18.52 2.32 11.61
C LEU A 73 -19.00 3.45 12.54
N ARG A 74 -20.05 3.19 13.34
CA ARG A 74 -20.54 4.16 14.33
C ARG A 74 -19.48 4.53 15.36
N ASN A 75 -18.66 3.57 15.79
CA ASN A 75 -17.57 3.84 16.73
C ASN A 75 -16.43 4.63 16.08
N LEU A 76 -16.07 4.32 14.83
CA LEU A 76 -15.08 5.10 14.09
C LEU A 76 -15.52 6.55 13.88
N GLN A 77 -16.79 6.78 13.50
CA GLN A 77 -17.33 8.13 13.29
C GLN A 77 -17.35 8.97 14.57
N LYS A 78 -17.46 8.35 15.75
CA LYS A 78 -17.31 9.06 17.04
C LYS A 78 -15.88 9.54 17.29
N ILE A 79 -14.89 8.78 16.84
CA ILE A 79 -13.46 9.08 17.06
C ILE A 79 -12.93 10.03 15.97
N SER A 80 -13.47 9.93 14.76
CA SER A 80 -13.09 10.76 13.61
C SER A 80 -14.35 11.31 12.92
N PRO A 81 -14.94 12.41 13.43
CA PRO A 81 -16.18 12.96 12.92
C PRO A 81 -16.07 13.54 11.50
N GLY A 82 -14.85 13.72 10.99
CA GLY A 82 -14.58 14.14 9.60
C GLY A 82 -14.50 13.00 8.59
N LEU A 83 -14.76 11.75 8.99
CA LEU A 83 -14.79 10.63 8.05
C LEU A 83 -15.89 10.81 7.02
N TRP A 84 -15.55 10.65 5.76
CA TRP A 84 -16.48 10.77 4.64
C TRP A 84 -16.48 9.50 3.78
N ASN A 85 -17.67 9.12 3.30
CA ASN A 85 -17.88 7.97 2.42
C ASN A 85 -17.59 8.29 0.95
N GLY A 86 -16.32 8.48 0.61
CA GLY A 86 -15.89 8.67 -0.78
C GLY A 86 -15.99 7.38 -1.60
N ARG A 87 -16.07 7.52 -2.93
CA ARG A 87 -15.99 6.39 -3.87
C ARG A 87 -14.59 5.77 -3.87
N THR A 88 -14.50 4.49 -4.23
CA THR A 88 -13.26 3.72 -4.32
C THR A 88 -13.31 2.77 -5.50
N TYR A 89 -12.16 2.45 -6.10
CA TYR A 89 -12.06 1.28 -6.97
C TYR A 89 -11.81 0.05 -6.10
N CYS A 90 -12.62 -0.99 -6.30
CA CYS A 90 -12.59 -2.20 -5.51
C CYS A 90 -12.21 -3.40 -6.39
N MET A 91 -11.37 -4.28 -5.88
CA MET A 91 -11.08 -5.55 -6.54
C MET A 91 -12.31 -6.44 -6.51
N LYS A 92 -12.67 -6.99 -7.68
CA LYS A 92 -13.63 -8.07 -7.84
C LYS A 92 -12.93 -9.42 -7.92
N ALA A 93 -11.87 -9.48 -8.72
CA ALA A 93 -11.04 -10.66 -8.90
C ALA A 93 -9.58 -10.28 -9.14
N PHE A 94 -8.68 -11.18 -8.76
CA PHE A 94 -7.24 -11.10 -8.97
C PHE A 94 -6.75 -12.39 -9.64
N ASP A 95 -6.11 -12.21 -10.78
CA ASP A 95 -5.64 -13.30 -11.62
C ASP A 95 -4.14 -13.14 -11.94
N LEU A 96 -3.51 -14.26 -12.26
CA LEU A 96 -2.12 -14.30 -12.74
C LEU A 96 -2.07 -15.01 -14.09
N THR A 97 -1.97 -14.23 -15.15
CA THR A 97 -1.84 -14.77 -16.51
C THR A 97 -0.38 -14.69 -16.92
N GLU A 98 0.28 -15.83 -17.14
CA GLU A 98 1.71 -15.88 -17.50
C GLU A 98 2.61 -15.12 -16.49
N GLY A 99 2.26 -15.19 -15.20
CA GLY A 99 2.98 -14.49 -14.13
C GLY A 99 2.70 -12.99 -14.04
N ARG A 100 1.80 -12.44 -14.86
CA ARG A 100 1.38 -11.03 -14.78
C ARG A 100 0.18 -10.88 -13.85
N PRO A 101 0.29 -10.08 -12.78
CA PRO A 101 -0.85 -9.79 -11.91
C PRO A 101 -1.88 -8.92 -12.65
N THR A 102 -3.16 -9.26 -12.53
CA THR A 102 -4.26 -8.47 -13.11
C THR A 102 -5.42 -8.38 -12.12
N LEU A 103 -5.93 -7.16 -11.93
CA LEU A 103 -7.06 -6.86 -11.06
C LEU A 103 -8.29 -6.47 -11.89
N THR A 104 -9.31 -7.32 -11.87
CA THR A 104 -10.64 -6.92 -12.35
C THR A 104 -11.32 -6.11 -11.25
N CYS A 105 -11.84 -4.93 -11.60
CA CYS A 105 -12.29 -3.95 -10.62
C CYS A 105 -13.77 -3.56 -10.80
N SER A 106 -14.36 -3.08 -9.72
CA SER A 106 -15.68 -2.48 -9.69
C SER A 106 -15.68 -1.16 -8.92
N SER A 107 -16.77 -0.40 -9.02
CA SER A 107 -17.00 0.74 -8.14
C SER A 107 -17.31 0.26 -6.71
N GLY A 108 -17.16 1.14 -5.73
CA GLY A 108 -17.44 0.88 -4.33
C GLY A 108 -17.29 2.16 -3.51
N HIS A 109 -17.42 2.03 -2.18
CA HIS A 109 -17.24 3.16 -1.28
C HIS A 109 -16.33 2.82 -0.09
N PHE A 110 -15.76 3.86 0.48
CA PHE A 110 -14.83 3.77 1.59
C PHE A 110 -15.45 3.14 2.84
N PHE A 111 -16.69 3.51 3.20
CA PHE A 111 -17.34 2.91 4.38
C PHE A 111 -17.64 1.42 4.17
N ASP A 112 -17.95 1.01 2.94
CA ASP A 112 -18.10 -0.41 2.62
C ASP A 112 -16.78 -1.16 2.81
N ALA A 113 -15.65 -0.53 2.46
CA ALA A 113 -14.32 -1.10 2.70
C ALA A 113 -14.02 -1.21 4.20
N LEU A 114 -14.39 -0.20 5.01
CA LEU A 114 -14.23 -0.25 6.47
C LEU A 114 -15.01 -1.41 7.10
N VAL A 115 -16.28 -1.58 6.72
CA VAL A 115 -17.15 -2.61 7.33
C VAL A 115 -16.91 -4.02 6.78
N SER A 116 -16.18 -4.17 5.67
CA SER A 116 -15.92 -5.48 5.04
C SER A 116 -14.46 -5.94 5.11
N CYS A 117 -13.50 -5.02 5.14
CA CYS A 117 -12.06 -5.34 5.19
C CYS A 117 -11.44 -4.95 6.53
N ASP A 118 -11.54 -3.69 6.96
CA ASP A 118 -10.94 -3.23 8.22
C ASP A 118 -11.57 -3.91 9.45
N LEU A 119 -12.85 -4.30 9.33
CA LEU A 119 -13.52 -5.15 10.33
C LEU A 119 -12.86 -6.55 10.48
N LEU A 120 -12.26 -7.11 9.43
CA LEU A 120 -11.53 -8.39 9.52
C LEU A 120 -10.21 -8.26 10.28
N GLU A 121 -9.55 -7.11 10.14
CA GLU A 121 -8.38 -6.80 10.95
C GLU A 121 -8.79 -6.64 12.41
N PHE A 122 -9.91 -5.95 12.67
CA PHE A 122 -10.46 -5.82 14.01
C PHE A 122 -10.81 -7.17 14.65
N GLU A 123 -11.53 -8.06 13.94
CA GLU A 123 -11.84 -9.42 14.39
C GLU A 123 -10.56 -10.19 14.73
N LEU A 124 -9.61 -10.22 13.80
CA LEU A 124 -8.37 -10.98 13.93
C LEU A 124 -7.54 -10.49 15.14
N LEU A 125 -7.33 -9.17 15.24
CA LEU A 125 -6.54 -8.58 16.32
C LEU A 125 -7.23 -8.72 17.68
N SER A 126 -8.56 -8.64 17.72
CA SER A 126 -9.32 -8.85 18.96
C SER A 126 -9.22 -10.30 19.43
N ALA A 127 -9.44 -11.27 18.53
CA ALA A 127 -9.33 -12.69 18.84
C ALA A 127 -7.92 -13.09 19.31
N PHE A 128 -6.87 -12.54 18.66
CA PHE A 128 -5.47 -12.72 19.08
C PHE A 128 -5.13 -12.06 20.41
N GLY A 129 -5.78 -10.93 20.72
CA GLY A 129 -5.63 -10.22 21.99
C GLY A 129 -6.21 -11.01 23.16
N GLU A 130 -7.25 -11.81 22.92
CA GLU A 130 -7.86 -12.69 23.92
C GLU A 130 -7.12 -14.01 24.09
N VAL A 131 -6.76 -14.66 22.99
CA VAL A 131 -6.03 -15.92 22.96
C VAL A 131 -4.96 -15.84 21.90
N MET A 132 -3.71 -16.07 22.30
CA MET A 132 -2.59 -16.15 21.39
C MET A 132 -2.27 -17.64 21.14
N PRO A 133 -2.84 -18.27 20.10
CA PRO A 133 -2.70 -19.71 19.88
C PRO A 133 -1.23 -20.09 19.61
N GLU A 134 -0.87 -21.31 20.01
CA GLU A 134 0.30 -22.01 19.47
C GLU A 134 -0.05 -22.61 18.09
N GLU A 135 0.96 -23.02 17.32
CA GLU A 135 0.77 -23.45 15.92
C GLU A 135 -0.16 -24.67 15.79
N GLU A 136 -0.12 -25.59 16.75
CA GLU A 136 -0.98 -26.78 16.76
C GLU A 136 -2.47 -26.44 16.91
N ALA A 137 -2.78 -25.29 17.52
CA ALA A 137 -4.13 -24.81 17.77
C ALA A 137 -4.64 -23.84 16.69
N PHE A 138 -3.88 -23.60 15.61
CA PHE A 138 -4.32 -22.71 14.53
C PHE A 138 -5.63 -23.15 13.85
N PRO A 139 -5.89 -24.44 13.57
CA PRO A 139 -7.19 -24.87 13.02
C PRO A 139 -8.36 -24.50 13.92
N GLU A 140 -8.25 -24.76 15.22
CA GLU A 140 -9.28 -24.45 16.22
C GLU A 140 -9.45 -22.93 16.37
N PHE A 141 -8.36 -22.17 16.29
CA PHE A 141 -8.42 -20.72 16.32
C PHE A 141 -9.19 -20.13 15.14
N CYS A 142 -9.10 -20.73 13.95
CA CYS A 142 -9.89 -20.29 12.78
C CYS A 142 -11.40 -20.35 13.03
N GLU A 143 -11.88 -21.30 13.84
CA GLU A 143 -13.30 -21.42 14.18
C GLU A 143 -13.81 -20.21 14.98
N ARG A 144 -12.91 -19.45 15.64
CA ARG A 144 -13.24 -18.21 16.35
C ARG A 144 -13.39 -17.00 15.42
N LEU A 145 -12.87 -17.07 14.20
CA LEU A 145 -12.88 -15.96 13.24
C LEU A 145 -14.11 -16.08 12.33
N THR A 146 -15.28 -15.75 12.86
CA THR A 146 -16.57 -15.95 12.17
C THR A 146 -16.66 -15.20 10.84
N LEU A 147 -16.27 -13.92 10.80
CA LEU A 147 -16.31 -13.08 9.60
C LEU A 147 -15.32 -13.60 8.56
N ARG A 148 -14.07 -13.84 8.99
CA ARG A 148 -13.04 -14.39 8.10
C ARG A 148 -13.44 -15.77 7.57
N GLY A 149 -13.93 -16.66 8.43
CA GLY A 149 -14.39 -18.01 8.05
C GLY A 149 -15.53 -17.97 7.04
N THR A 150 -16.48 -17.05 7.22
CA THR A 150 -17.58 -16.84 6.26
C THR A 150 -17.07 -16.46 4.88
N LEU A 151 -16.05 -15.59 4.79
CA LEU A 151 -15.46 -15.22 3.50
C LEU A 151 -14.76 -16.39 2.79
N HIS A 152 -14.03 -17.22 3.55
CA HIS A 152 -13.36 -18.39 2.98
C HIS A 152 -14.36 -19.44 2.50
N ALA A 153 -15.53 -19.55 3.15
CA ALA A 153 -16.62 -20.42 2.70
C ALA A 153 -17.22 -19.97 1.35
N LEU A 154 -17.11 -18.69 0.98
CA LEU A 154 -17.57 -18.14 -0.30
C LEU A 154 -16.55 -18.30 -1.43
N GLY A 155 -15.29 -18.57 -1.11
CA GLY A 155 -14.20 -18.71 -2.08
C GLY A 155 -12.87 -18.23 -1.50
N ASN A 156 -11.82 -18.23 -2.34
CA ASN A 156 -10.50 -17.75 -1.92
C ASN A 156 -10.47 -16.21 -1.89
N PRO A 157 -10.36 -15.57 -0.70
CA PRO A 157 -10.42 -14.12 -0.59
C PRO A 157 -9.12 -13.43 -1.03
N LEU A 158 -8.06 -14.17 -1.37
CA LEU A 158 -6.88 -13.61 -2.04
C LEU A 158 -7.14 -13.35 -3.52
N HIS A 159 -8.00 -14.15 -4.15
CA HIS A 159 -8.30 -14.09 -5.58
C HIS A 159 -9.65 -13.43 -5.88
N HIS A 160 -10.56 -13.38 -4.92
CA HIS A 160 -11.91 -12.84 -5.12
C HIS A 160 -12.34 -11.91 -3.99
N ALA A 161 -13.23 -10.97 -4.32
CA ALA A 161 -13.81 -10.07 -3.33
C ALA A 161 -14.61 -10.80 -2.25
N CYS A 162 -15.23 -11.94 -2.58
CA CYS A 162 -16.08 -12.72 -1.67
C CYS A 162 -17.15 -11.84 -0.95
N GLY A 163 -17.79 -10.92 -1.67
CA GLY A 163 -18.79 -10.00 -1.09
C GLY A 163 -18.23 -8.72 -0.47
N ARG A 164 -16.90 -8.58 -0.34
CA ARG A 164 -16.28 -7.39 0.25
C ARG A 164 -16.20 -6.24 -0.74
N SER A 165 -16.16 -5.03 -0.20
CA SER A 165 -15.63 -3.86 -0.90
C SER A 165 -14.12 -3.82 -0.70
N ALA A 166 -13.40 -4.68 -1.44
CA ALA A 166 -11.94 -4.79 -1.36
C ALA A 166 -11.27 -3.60 -2.08
N ALA A 167 -11.39 -2.39 -1.50
CA ALA A 167 -10.85 -1.16 -2.06
C ALA A 167 -9.34 -1.27 -2.30
N ILE A 168 -8.88 -0.86 -3.48
CA ILE A 168 -7.50 -1.07 -3.90
C ILE A 168 -6.63 0.05 -3.33
N GLY A 169 -5.57 -0.32 -2.64
CA GLY A 169 -4.48 0.60 -2.26
C GLY A 169 -3.45 0.74 -3.38
N ILE A 170 -2.73 1.86 -3.40
CA ILE A 170 -1.51 2.03 -4.18
C ILE A 170 -0.40 2.49 -3.23
N SER A 171 0.75 1.81 -3.30
CA SER A 171 1.93 2.10 -2.50
C SER A 171 3.16 2.23 -3.40
N THR A 172 3.71 3.45 -3.46
CA THR A 172 4.83 3.78 -4.35
C THR A 172 6.12 3.92 -3.56
N LEU A 173 7.15 3.17 -3.93
CA LEU A 173 8.51 3.40 -3.45
C LEU A 173 9.18 4.45 -4.34
N ILE A 174 9.60 5.58 -3.77
CA ILE A 174 10.42 6.57 -4.49
C ILE A 174 11.88 6.32 -4.17
N ILE A 175 12.71 6.21 -5.21
CA ILE A 175 14.17 6.12 -5.13
C ILE A 175 14.78 7.25 -5.95
N PHE A 176 15.72 7.98 -5.36
CA PHE A 176 16.36 9.13 -6.01
C PHE A 176 17.82 9.32 -5.56
N PRO A 177 18.70 9.87 -6.41
CA PRO A 177 20.05 10.26 -6.02
C PRO A 177 20.03 11.56 -5.21
N ALA A 178 20.79 11.59 -4.13
CA ALA A 178 21.16 12.81 -3.42
C ALA A 178 22.57 12.65 -2.87
N GLU A 179 23.38 13.71 -2.93
CA GLU A 179 24.76 13.69 -2.40
C GLU A 179 25.61 12.53 -2.95
N GLY A 180 25.39 12.17 -4.21
CA GLY A 180 26.11 11.11 -4.92
C GLY A 180 25.70 9.67 -4.57
N VAL A 181 24.62 9.46 -3.78
CA VAL A 181 24.12 8.13 -3.40
C VAL A 181 22.60 8.05 -3.49
N TYR A 182 22.06 6.83 -3.67
CA TYR A 182 20.62 6.62 -3.71
C TYR A 182 19.99 6.66 -2.31
N HIS A 183 18.79 7.23 -2.26
CA HIS A 183 17.94 7.27 -1.07
C HIS A 183 16.57 6.69 -1.40
N VAL A 184 15.92 6.06 -0.43
CA VAL A 184 14.48 5.76 -0.46
C VAL A 184 13.72 6.83 0.30
N LEU A 185 12.57 7.24 -0.22
CA LEU A 185 11.66 8.13 0.51
C LEU A 185 10.61 7.30 1.25
N LEU A 186 10.52 7.51 2.56
CA LEU A 186 9.51 6.89 3.44
C LEU A 186 8.75 7.98 4.19
N ARG A 187 7.55 7.67 4.66
CA ARG A 187 6.77 8.51 5.57
C ARG A 187 6.56 7.79 6.90
N SER A 188 6.52 8.55 7.99
CA SER A 188 5.90 8.06 9.22
C SER A 188 4.39 8.26 9.14
N CYS A 189 3.61 7.21 9.34
CA CYS A 189 2.17 7.31 9.56
C CYS A 189 1.93 8.15 10.82
N GLY A 190 1.26 9.29 10.67
CA GLY A 190 0.94 10.20 11.77
C GLY A 190 -0.21 9.69 12.65
N SER A 191 -0.41 10.36 13.80
CA SER A 191 -1.34 10.02 14.89
C SER A 191 -2.85 10.01 14.54
N ARG A 192 -3.25 10.24 13.28
CA ARG A 192 -4.68 10.29 12.88
C ARG A 192 -5.37 8.92 12.93
N LEU A 193 -4.63 7.82 12.87
CA LEU A 193 -5.12 6.47 13.16
C LEU A 193 -4.47 6.02 14.46
N ALA A 194 -5.23 6.04 15.57
CA ALA A 194 -4.73 5.87 16.94
C ALA A 194 -3.90 4.58 17.19
N TYR A 195 -3.92 3.62 16.27
CA TYR A 195 -3.16 2.35 16.34
C TYR A 195 -1.96 2.26 15.38
N LEU A 196 -1.78 3.20 14.44
CA LEU A 196 -0.64 3.28 13.51
C LEU A 196 0.39 4.35 13.89
N ASP A 197 0.26 4.96 15.06
CA ASP A 197 1.29 5.85 15.60
C ASP A 197 2.63 5.09 15.63
N LYS A 198 3.63 5.60 14.87
CA LYS A 198 4.98 5.04 14.74
C LYS A 198 5.12 3.82 13.82
N PHE A 199 4.47 3.85 12.67
CA PHE A 199 4.79 2.97 11.54
C PHE A 199 5.35 3.76 10.36
N PHE A 200 6.33 3.19 9.67
CA PHE A 200 6.75 3.61 8.35
C PHE A 200 5.79 3.08 7.28
N HIS A 201 5.66 3.87 6.24
CA HIS A 201 5.07 3.51 4.95
C HIS A 201 5.96 4.05 3.83
N THR A 202 5.86 3.46 2.66
CA THR A 202 6.25 4.12 1.41
C THR A 202 5.37 5.36 1.13
N VAL A 203 5.82 6.22 0.22
CA VAL A 203 5.16 7.47 -0.14
C VAL A 203 5.34 7.75 -1.64
N PRO A 204 4.29 8.11 -2.40
CA PRO A 204 2.89 8.19 -1.94
C PRO A 204 2.28 6.84 -1.56
N SER A 205 1.31 6.87 -0.65
CA SER A 205 0.48 5.70 -0.31
C SER A 205 -0.97 6.11 -0.07
N LEU A 206 -1.84 5.59 -0.93
CA LEU A 206 -3.23 6.03 -1.05
C LEU A 206 -4.18 4.87 -1.23
N MET A 207 -5.48 5.16 -1.11
CA MET A 207 -6.51 4.31 -1.68
C MET A 207 -6.87 4.85 -3.06
N MET A 208 -7.02 3.97 -4.04
CA MET A 208 -7.38 4.37 -5.40
C MET A 208 -8.84 4.81 -5.42
N GLN A 209 -9.07 6.08 -5.72
CA GLN A 209 -10.39 6.71 -5.62
C GLN A 209 -10.68 7.61 -6.83
N PRO A 210 -11.88 7.54 -7.43
CA PRO A 210 -12.32 8.54 -8.39
C PRO A 210 -12.76 9.82 -7.67
N MET A 211 -12.24 10.94 -8.13
CA MET A 211 -12.60 12.30 -7.74
C MET A 211 -13.58 12.94 -8.73
N LEU A 212 -13.54 12.52 -10.01
CA LEU A 212 -14.42 12.95 -11.08
C LEU A 212 -15.70 12.11 -11.15
N ALA A 213 -16.79 12.70 -11.63
CA ALA A 213 -18.05 11.99 -11.85
C ALA A 213 -17.88 10.78 -12.78
N ASP A 214 -17.14 10.94 -13.89
CA ASP A 214 -16.77 9.83 -14.78
C ASP A 214 -15.54 9.09 -14.24
N GLU A 215 -15.81 8.01 -13.50
CA GLU A 215 -14.81 7.15 -12.86
C GLU A 215 -13.84 6.53 -13.88
N ARG A 216 -14.23 6.37 -15.15
CA ARG A 216 -13.35 5.72 -16.13
C ARG A 216 -12.13 6.57 -16.47
N MET A 217 -12.25 7.90 -16.33
CA MET A 217 -11.17 8.84 -16.60
C MET A 217 -10.01 8.71 -15.61
N GLU A 218 -10.30 8.30 -14.37
CA GLU A 218 -9.30 8.21 -13.29
C GLU A 218 -8.96 6.76 -12.93
N TYR A 219 -9.41 5.80 -13.74
CA TYR A 219 -9.03 4.39 -13.62
C TYR A 219 -7.62 4.15 -14.18
N SER A 220 -6.64 4.82 -13.58
CA SER A 220 -5.21 4.74 -13.88
C SER A 220 -4.43 4.81 -12.57
N VAL A 221 -3.55 3.82 -12.34
CA VAL A 221 -2.59 3.80 -11.24
C VAL A 221 -1.69 5.03 -11.33
N ARG A 222 -1.15 5.32 -12.52
CA ARG A 222 -0.26 6.47 -12.74
C ARG A 222 -0.90 7.79 -12.38
N HIS A 223 -2.14 8.03 -12.84
CA HIS A 223 -2.86 9.25 -12.51
C HIS A 223 -2.99 9.44 -10.99
N ASN A 224 -3.39 8.37 -10.29
CA ASN A 224 -3.54 8.39 -8.84
C ASN A 224 -2.19 8.57 -8.12
N VAL A 225 -1.10 7.96 -8.62
CA VAL A 225 0.25 8.19 -8.09
C VAL A 225 0.69 9.64 -8.27
N TYR A 226 0.45 10.27 -9.43
CA TYR A 226 0.83 11.67 -9.66
C TYR A 226 0.06 12.64 -8.75
N ARG A 227 -1.24 12.42 -8.57
CA ARG A 227 -2.06 13.21 -7.64
C ARG A 227 -1.49 13.17 -6.22
N GLU A 228 -1.20 11.98 -5.73
CA GLU A 228 -0.70 11.77 -4.36
C GLU A 228 0.77 12.12 -4.20
N TYR A 229 1.56 12.06 -5.28
CA TYR A 229 2.90 12.61 -5.31
C TYR A 229 2.86 14.11 -5.02
N LEU A 230 1.95 14.87 -5.64
CA LEU A 230 1.80 16.30 -5.33
C LEU A 230 1.37 16.53 -3.87
N GLU A 231 0.38 15.78 -3.39
CA GLU A 231 -0.15 15.96 -2.03
C GLU A 231 0.85 15.54 -0.93
N GLU A 232 1.35 14.30 -0.99
CA GLU A 232 2.14 13.70 0.08
C GLU A 232 3.62 14.07 -0.01
N VAL A 233 4.16 14.31 -1.21
CA VAL A 233 5.59 14.62 -1.41
C VAL A 233 5.81 16.13 -1.49
N PHE A 234 4.94 16.88 -2.20
CA PHE A 234 5.07 18.32 -2.38
C PHE A 234 4.17 19.16 -1.48
N GLY A 235 3.27 18.55 -0.71
CA GLY A 235 2.40 19.30 0.20
C GLY A 235 1.36 20.15 -0.53
N ALA A 236 1.02 19.79 -1.76
CA ALA A 236 -0.13 20.38 -2.44
C ALA A 236 -1.39 20.19 -1.57
N VAL A 237 -2.28 21.18 -1.62
CA VAL A 237 -3.53 21.12 -0.86
C VAL A 237 -4.41 20.02 -1.45
N GLU A 238 -4.89 19.13 -0.61
CA GLU A 238 -5.92 18.15 -0.95
C GLU A 238 -7.10 18.91 -1.55
N GLY A 239 -7.35 18.73 -2.85
CA GLY A 239 -8.41 19.47 -3.52
C GLY A 239 -9.78 19.14 -2.90
N GLU A 240 -10.65 20.14 -2.78
CA GLU A 240 -12.02 19.92 -2.34
C GLU A 240 -12.73 18.96 -3.31
N MET A 241 -13.36 17.94 -2.76
CA MET A 241 -14.11 16.94 -3.50
C MET A 241 -15.56 17.35 -3.73
N PRO A 242 -16.19 16.95 -4.86
CA PRO A 242 -15.60 16.30 -6.04
C PRO A 242 -14.83 17.28 -6.95
N TYR A 243 -13.90 16.74 -7.76
CA TYR A 243 -13.16 17.53 -8.74
C TYR A 243 -14.01 17.92 -9.95
N THR A 244 -13.68 19.08 -10.51
CA THR A 244 -14.05 19.49 -11.86
C THR A 244 -13.07 18.89 -12.87
N PRO A 245 -13.47 18.67 -14.14
CA PRO A 245 -12.54 18.25 -15.19
C PRO A 245 -11.34 19.19 -15.38
N ALA A 246 -11.48 20.48 -15.03
CA ALA A 246 -10.35 21.42 -15.04
C ALA A 246 -9.28 21.03 -14.01
N GLN A 247 -9.67 20.65 -12.80
CA GLN A 247 -8.74 20.22 -11.75
C GLN A 247 -7.98 18.93 -12.13
N TYR A 248 -8.57 18.04 -12.92
CA TYR A 248 -7.86 16.89 -13.49
C TYR A 248 -6.69 17.35 -14.39
N HIS A 249 -6.92 18.35 -15.23
CA HIS A 249 -5.87 18.91 -16.09
C HIS A 249 -4.83 19.71 -15.30
N ASP A 250 -5.24 20.38 -14.23
CA ASP A 250 -4.34 21.16 -13.37
C ASP A 250 -3.23 20.30 -12.74
N ILE A 251 -3.50 19.03 -12.42
CA ILE A 251 -2.48 18.07 -11.93
C ILE A 251 -1.30 17.97 -12.91
N TYR A 252 -1.60 17.86 -14.21
CA TYR A 252 -0.58 17.73 -15.26
C TYR A 252 0.06 19.08 -15.65
N ALA A 253 -0.54 20.19 -15.22
CA ALA A 253 0.05 21.51 -15.35
C ALA A 253 1.02 21.85 -14.20
N ASP A 254 1.01 21.09 -13.09
CA ASP A 254 1.92 21.35 -11.97
C ASP A 254 3.39 21.17 -12.42
N PRO A 255 4.29 22.14 -12.12
CA PRO A 255 5.68 22.07 -12.53
C PRO A 255 6.42 20.81 -12.05
N ALA A 256 6.07 20.22 -10.91
CA ALA A 256 6.69 18.99 -10.42
C ALA A 256 6.28 17.77 -11.27
N ILE A 257 5.02 17.71 -11.72
CA ILE A 257 4.57 16.66 -12.64
C ILE A 257 5.16 16.86 -14.03
N GLN A 258 5.18 18.09 -14.56
CA GLN A 258 5.83 18.38 -15.84
C GLN A 258 7.31 18.01 -15.81
N TYR A 259 8.02 18.33 -14.72
CA TYR A 259 9.40 17.91 -14.52
C TYR A 259 9.50 16.39 -14.61
N LEU A 260 8.72 15.67 -13.82
CA LEU A 260 8.75 14.21 -13.77
C LEU A 260 8.45 13.60 -15.15
N GLN A 261 7.41 14.06 -15.84
CA GLN A 261 7.05 13.59 -17.18
C GLN A 261 8.17 13.82 -18.20
N ASN A 262 8.85 14.97 -18.14
CA ASN A 262 10.00 15.24 -18.98
C ASN A 262 11.16 14.27 -18.69
N ARG A 263 11.37 13.90 -17.43
CA ARG A 263 12.39 12.90 -17.04
C ARG A 263 12.01 11.49 -17.42
N GLU A 264 10.72 11.14 -17.35
CA GLU A 264 10.21 9.87 -17.89
C GLU A 264 10.42 9.79 -19.40
N ALA A 265 10.09 10.84 -20.14
CA ALA A 265 10.32 10.90 -21.59
C ALA A 265 11.82 10.84 -21.96
N ALA A 266 12.69 11.41 -21.13
CA ALA A 266 14.14 11.36 -21.31
C ALA A 266 14.78 10.05 -20.81
N GLY A 267 14.01 9.17 -20.16
CA GLY A 267 14.52 7.93 -19.55
C GLY A 267 15.31 8.10 -18.25
N SER A 268 15.37 9.31 -17.69
CA SER A 268 16.04 9.62 -16.42
C SER A 268 15.09 9.58 -15.21
N ALA A 269 13.83 9.18 -15.42
CA ALA A 269 12.90 8.75 -14.38
C ALA A 269 12.00 7.65 -14.94
N ARG A 270 11.47 6.77 -14.09
CA ARG A 270 10.63 5.63 -14.47
C ARG A 270 9.62 5.36 -13.37
N LEU A 271 8.33 5.41 -13.69
CA LEU A 271 7.27 4.87 -12.85
C LEU A 271 6.89 3.47 -13.35
N LEU A 272 7.10 2.46 -12.52
CA LEU A 272 6.98 1.05 -12.89
C LEU A 272 6.08 0.29 -11.91
N LEU A 273 5.37 -0.72 -12.41
CA LEU A 273 4.76 -1.73 -11.56
C LEU A 273 5.88 -2.59 -10.93
N SER A 274 5.87 -2.73 -9.60
CA SER A 274 6.78 -3.64 -8.88
C SER A 274 6.08 -4.93 -8.44
N GLY A 275 4.75 -4.91 -8.30
CA GLY A 275 3.92 -6.08 -8.09
C GLY A 275 2.57 -5.75 -7.46
N VAL A 276 1.90 -6.78 -6.96
CA VAL A 276 0.68 -6.67 -6.14
C VAL A 276 0.95 -7.32 -4.80
N ALA A 277 0.47 -6.73 -3.72
CA ALA A 277 0.45 -7.32 -2.39
C ALA A 277 -0.99 -7.44 -1.88
N MET A 278 -1.22 -8.37 -0.97
CA MET A 278 -2.44 -8.45 -0.19
C MET A 278 -2.08 -8.27 1.28
N ASP A 279 -2.68 -7.28 1.94
CA ASP A 279 -2.57 -7.14 3.39
C ASP A 279 -3.37 -8.26 4.06
N LEU A 280 -2.70 -9.23 4.68
CA LEU A 280 -3.37 -10.42 5.22
C LEU A 280 -4.23 -10.12 6.47
N LEU A 281 -4.04 -8.96 7.10
CA LEU A 281 -4.84 -8.53 8.26
C LEU A 281 -6.26 -8.18 7.85
N LYS A 282 -6.44 -7.54 6.71
CA LYS A 282 -7.75 -7.07 6.20
C LYS A 282 -8.13 -7.63 4.83
N LEU A 283 -7.26 -8.45 4.25
CA LEU A 283 -7.39 -9.08 2.94
C LEU A 283 -7.61 -8.06 1.82
N ARG A 284 -6.96 -6.90 1.90
CA ARG A 284 -7.14 -5.80 0.95
C ARG A 284 -5.96 -5.74 -0.03
N PRO A 285 -6.21 -5.64 -1.35
CA PRO A 285 -5.15 -5.60 -2.35
C PRO A 285 -4.47 -4.24 -2.37
N GLU A 286 -3.18 -4.27 -2.65
CA GLU A 286 -2.31 -3.11 -2.79
C GLU A 286 -1.48 -3.25 -4.06
N ILE A 287 -1.60 -2.28 -4.96
CA ILE A 287 -0.71 -2.16 -6.12
C ILE A 287 0.60 -1.54 -5.65
N CYS A 288 1.70 -2.24 -5.84
CA CYS A 288 3.03 -1.77 -5.49
C CYS A 288 3.72 -1.21 -6.74
N THR A 289 4.23 0.02 -6.64
CA THR A 289 4.93 0.69 -7.73
C THR A 289 6.31 1.18 -7.27
N LEU A 290 7.21 1.37 -8.23
CA LEU A 290 8.52 1.99 -8.06
C LEU A 290 8.56 3.26 -8.90
N LEU A 291 8.82 4.40 -8.27
CA LEU A 291 9.24 5.61 -8.94
C LEU A 291 10.75 5.76 -8.77
N LEU A 292 11.51 5.34 -9.78
CA LEU A 292 12.96 5.50 -9.83
C LEU A 292 13.28 6.79 -10.57
N ILE A 293 13.96 7.72 -9.89
CA ILE A 293 14.45 8.97 -10.47
C ILE A 293 15.97 8.84 -10.49
N ASP A 294 16.58 8.84 -11.68
CA ASP A 294 18.04 8.76 -11.85
C ASP A 294 18.67 10.14 -12.07
N ASP A 295 17.84 11.17 -12.20
CA ASP A 295 18.27 12.55 -12.41
C ASP A 295 18.93 13.15 -11.15
N PRO A 296 20.24 13.45 -11.16
CA PRO A 296 20.95 14.01 -10.01
C PRO A 296 20.45 15.42 -9.63
N ASP A 297 19.79 16.11 -10.56
CA ASP A 297 19.27 17.46 -10.31
C ASP A 297 17.91 17.45 -9.60
N TRP A 298 17.27 16.28 -9.44
CA TRP A 298 15.95 16.22 -8.82
C TRP A 298 15.97 16.74 -7.38
N TRP A 299 16.89 16.26 -6.55
CA TRP A 299 17.00 16.68 -5.14
C TRP A 299 17.32 18.18 -4.98
N PRO A 300 18.39 18.74 -5.56
CA PRO A 300 18.69 20.16 -5.42
C PRO A 300 17.57 21.06 -5.98
N THR A 301 16.90 20.63 -7.05
CA THR A 301 15.76 21.36 -7.63
C THR A 301 14.53 21.38 -6.71
N HIS A 302 14.18 20.24 -6.10
CA HIS A 302 12.87 20.11 -5.45
C HIS A 302 12.91 20.20 -3.92
N ARG A 303 14.05 19.97 -3.24
CA ARG A 303 14.12 19.83 -1.76
C ARG A 303 13.47 20.96 -0.95
N GLN A 304 13.40 22.18 -1.49
CA GLN A 304 12.77 23.32 -0.83
C GLN A 304 11.25 23.36 -0.98
N ARG A 305 10.70 22.66 -1.97
CA ARG A 305 9.26 22.54 -2.25
C ARG A 305 8.66 21.25 -1.68
N LEU A 306 9.49 20.28 -1.30
CA LEU A 306 9.02 19.05 -0.66
C LEU A 306 8.41 19.37 0.71
N ARG A 307 7.49 18.50 1.17
CA ARG A 307 7.19 18.42 2.60
C ARG A 307 8.50 18.19 3.37
N PRO A 308 8.60 18.62 4.65
CA PRO A 308 9.84 18.49 5.41
C PRO A 308 10.43 17.07 5.35
N VAL A 309 11.66 16.97 4.83
CA VAL A 309 12.39 15.72 4.67
C VAL A 309 13.55 15.66 5.67
N THR A 310 13.64 14.57 6.43
CA THR A 310 14.80 14.25 7.25
C THR A 310 15.72 13.30 6.50
N MET A 311 16.96 13.73 6.24
CA MET A 311 18.00 12.85 5.71
C MET A 311 18.48 11.89 6.79
N VAL A 312 18.55 10.60 6.47
CA VAL A 312 18.95 9.54 7.41
C VAL A 312 20.09 8.73 6.80
N ASP A 313 21.25 8.78 7.44
CA ASP A 313 22.43 7.97 7.08
C ASP A 313 22.27 6.52 7.57
N SER A 314 23.02 5.59 6.98
CA SER A 314 22.98 4.16 7.29
C SER A 314 23.41 3.80 8.72
N ARG A 315 24.04 4.75 9.42
CA ARG A 315 24.46 4.65 10.82
C ARG A 315 23.40 5.06 11.82
N CYS A 316 22.23 5.53 11.38
CA CYS A 316 21.13 5.77 12.31
C CYS A 316 20.70 4.45 12.95
N GLY A 317 20.33 4.53 14.24
CA GLY A 317 19.85 3.38 15.01
C GLY A 317 18.59 2.75 14.43
N SER A 318 18.01 1.81 15.18
CA SER A 318 16.82 1.06 14.76
C SER A 318 15.67 1.95 14.26
N ALA A 319 14.72 1.39 13.50
CA ALA A 319 13.49 2.09 13.09
C ALA A 319 12.79 2.83 14.25
N GLY A 320 12.83 2.25 15.45
CA GLY A 320 12.27 2.85 16.66
C GLY A 320 12.96 4.14 17.09
N ASP A 321 14.24 4.31 16.82
CA ASP A 321 14.99 5.54 17.15
C ASP A 321 14.64 6.68 16.21
N LEU A 322 14.37 6.38 14.94
CA LEU A 322 13.91 7.36 13.95
C LEU A 322 12.50 7.88 14.26
N LEU A 323 11.61 6.98 14.67
CA LEU A 323 10.21 7.29 14.96
C LEU A 323 10.02 8.03 16.30
N LYS A 324 10.96 7.89 17.25
CA LYS A 324 10.95 8.67 18.51
C LYS A 324 11.38 10.13 18.34
N ARG A 325 12.06 10.46 17.24
CA ARG A 325 12.76 11.75 17.05
C ARG A 325 11.90 12.90 16.53
N SER A 326 10.64 12.69 16.14
CA SER A 326 9.85 13.80 15.56
C SER A 326 8.40 13.89 16.05
N PRO A 327 7.97 15.06 16.57
CA PRO A 327 6.57 15.35 16.86
C PRO A 327 5.81 16.01 15.68
N ALA A 328 6.44 16.26 14.54
CA ALA A 328 5.78 16.84 13.36
C ALA A 328 6.22 16.12 12.08
N THR A 329 5.27 15.38 11.49
CA THR A 329 5.31 14.65 10.21
C THR A 329 6.53 14.89 9.31
N PRO A 330 7.52 13.98 9.29
CA PRO A 330 8.61 14.03 8.33
C PRO A 330 8.48 12.94 7.28
N LEU A 331 8.72 13.31 6.04
CA LEU A 331 9.29 12.37 5.09
C LEU A 331 10.71 12.05 5.56
N TYR A 332 11.16 10.83 5.31
CA TYR A 332 12.51 10.38 5.64
C TYR A 332 13.18 9.90 4.36
N ALA A 333 14.31 10.53 4.01
CA ALA A 333 15.17 10.08 2.94
C ALA A 333 16.23 9.17 3.53
N ILE A 334 16.02 7.85 3.43
CA ILE A 334 16.93 6.85 3.97
C ILE A 334 17.98 6.52 2.94
N LYS A 335 19.25 6.76 3.27
CA LYS A 335 20.38 6.41 2.43
C LYS A 335 20.49 4.89 2.28
N LEU A 336 20.64 4.45 1.04
CA LEU A 336 20.92 3.06 0.70
C LEU A 336 22.43 2.77 0.70
N SER A 337 22.79 1.51 0.91
CA SER A 337 24.15 1.04 0.61
C SER A 337 24.44 1.06 -0.91
N PRO A 338 25.71 0.90 -1.34
CA PRO A 338 26.04 0.72 -2.75
C PRO A 338 25.29 -0.46 -3.42
N GLU A 339 24.98 -1.50 -2.66
CA GLU A 339 24.21 -2.69 -3.06
C GLU A 339 22.68 -2.44 -2.99
N LEU A 340 22.28 -1.20 -2.75
CA LEU A 340 20.90 -0.77 -2.60
C LEU A 340 20.20 -1.46 -1.43
N GLU A 341 20.91 -1.66 -0.32
CA GLU A 341 20.36 -2.23 0.91
C GLU A 341 19.91 -1.15 1.91
N LEU A 342 18.86 -1.48 2.66
CA LEU A 342 18.39 -0.67 3.77
C LEU A 342 19.30 -0.85 4.98
N PRO A 343 19.36 0.12 5.90
CA PRO A 343 19.99 -0.06 7.19
C PRO A 343 19.43 -1.27 7.94
N ALA A 344 20.30 -2.05 8.56
CA ALA A 344 19.92 -3.24 9.30
C ALA A 344 18.90 -2.91 10.40
N GLY A 345 17.84 -3.72 10.51
CA GLY A 345 16.79 -3.53 11.51
C GLY A 345 15.82 -2.37 11.24
N LEU A 346 15.92 -1.69 10.09
CA LEU A 346 14.90 -0.72 9.68
C LEU A 346 13.58 -1.42 9.34
N LEU A 347 13.64 -2.43 8.49
CA LEU A 347 12.46 -3.16 8.02
C LEU A 347 12.05 -4.23 9.05
N CYS A 348 11.02 -3.93 9.85
CA CYS A 348 10.41 -4.90 10.77
C CYS A 348 8.86 -4.78 10.81
N PRO A 349 8.13 -5.88 11.05
CA PRO A 349 6.66 -5.91 11.02
C PRO A 349 6.00 -4.98 12.03
N GLU A 350 6.67 -4.70 13.15
CA GLU A 350 6.18 -3.83 14.23
C GLU A 350 6.29 -2.35 13.89
N ARG A 351 7.02 -2.01 12.82
CA ARG A 351 7.31 -0.63 12.42
C ARG A 351 6.99 -0.33 10.97
N PHE A 352 6.50 -1.28 10.19
CA PHE A 352 6.05 -1.04 8.82
C PHE A 352 4.62 -1.50 8.62
N THR A 353 3.84 -0.76 7.83
CA THR A 353 2.56 -1.30 7.33
C THR A 353 2.84 -2.51 6.42
N PRO A 354 1.93 -3.50 6.32
CA PRO A 354 2.16 -4.68 5.48
C PRO A 354 2.30 -4.30 4.00
N PRO A 355 1.44 -3.42 3.41
CA PRO A 355 1.63 -2.99 2.04
C PRO A 355 2.87 -2.11 1.87
N GLY A 356 3.22 -1.27 2.85
CA GLY A 356 4.44 -0.46 2.79
C GLY A 356 5.71 -1.32 2.79
N ALA A 357 5.76 -2.36 3.63
CA ALA A 357 6.85 -3.32 3.62
C ALA A 357 6.95 -4.08 2.28
N ALA A 358 5.81 -4.50 1.73
CA ALA A 358 5.75 -5.19 0.44
C ALA A 358 6.22 -4.30 -0.71
N ALA A 359 5.70 -3.07 -0.81
CA ALA A 359 6.09 -2.09 -1.82
C ALA A 359 7.59 -1.74 -1.74
N LEU A 360 8.12 -1.59 -0.52
CA LEU A 360 9.55 -1.37 -0.29
C LEU A 360 10.39 -2.54 -0.79
N CYS A 361 10.03 -3.78 -0.43
CA CYS A 361 10.77 -4.97 -0.85
C CYS A 361 10.71 -5.20 -2.37
N LEU A 362 9.51 -5.11 -2.95
CA LEU A 362 9.28 -5.26 -4.38
C LEU A 362 10.02 -4.19 -5.19
N GLY A 363 9.93 -2.92 -4.76
CA GLY A 363 10.63 -1.81 -5.40
C GLY A 363 12.16 -1.94 -5.30
N LEU A 364 12.70 -2.33 -4.12
CA LEU A 364 14.14 -2.56 -3.96
C LEU A 364 14.67 -3.70 -4.81
N ASN A 365 13.91 -4.79 -4.93
CA ASN A 365 14.28 -5.89 -5.82
C ASN A 365 14.26 -5.44 -7.29
N GLN A 366 13.28 -4.63 -7.67
CA GLN A 366 13.19 -4.11 -9.04
C GLN A 366 14.33 -3.15 -9.36
N VAL A 367 14.67 -2.20 -8.48
CA VAL A 367 15.78 -1.26 -8.74
C VAL A 367 17.14 -1.97 -8.81
N ARG A 368 17.37 -3.00 -7.99
CA ARG A 368 18.61 -3.80 -8.06
C ARG A 368 18.77 -4.46 -9.42
N LYS A 369 17.68 -5.03 -9.96
CA LYS A 369 17.65 -5.57 -11.34
C LYS A 369 17.98 -4.50 -12.38
N LEU A 370 17.46 -3.28 -12.20
CA LEU A 370 17.66 -2.18 -13.15
C LEU A 370 19.05 -1.53 -13.07
N LEU A 371 19.72 -1.53 -11.92
CA LEU A 371 20.96 -0.78 -11.70
C LEU A 371 22.21 -1.65 -11.50
N LEU A 372 22.07 -2.88 -11.00
CA LEU A 372 23.21 -3.75 -10.66
C LEU A 372 23.43 -4.91 -11.65
N TYR A 373 22.46 -5.18 -12.52
CA TYR A 373 22.53 -6.26 -13.52
C TYR A 373 22.62 -5.74 -14.96
N ILE A 374 23.04 -4.48 -15.13
CA ILE A 374 23.57 -3.92 -16.39
C ILE A 374 25.09 -4.09 -16.35
#